data_AF-A0A5B9E4U6-F1
#
_entry.id   AF-A0A5B9E4U6-F1
#
_cell.length_a   1.000
_cell.length_b   1.000
_cell.length_c   1.000
_cell.angle_alpha   90.00
_cell.angle_beta   90.00
_cell.angle_gamma   90.00
#
_symmetry.space_group_name_H-M   'P 1'
#
loop_
_entity.id
_entity.type
_entity.pdbx_description
1 polymer ?
#
loop_
_entity_poly.entity_id
_entity_poly.type
_entity_poly.pdbx_seq_one_letter_code
_entity_poly.pdbx_strand_id
1 'polypeptide(L)'
;MPLYMPAPLRSLVSARKLTALAAITLLGISTPFANAGKAASHRHPRLHALAHAFANVALPGVGLLPDEEDDVPTDGQKYELKLAHPYTGEMINVVYRIGDTYIPEALDQLNHFLCDSHNQQVTPIDPRTFDVLHTMLAKLNKPDGVIDILSGYRSKETNDALRASGTTNAAEHSQHIEAKAIDLRVSGVSAKLLRDAALSLEAGGVGYYPRSQFVHVDVGPTRQWTYTASHARRRHSRRTKRS
;
A
#
# COMPACT_ATOMS: atom_id res chain seq x y z
N MET A 1 1.13 48.12 40.69
CA MET A 1 1.85 47.89 41.96
C MET A 1 1.96 46.39 42.19
N PRO A 2 3.16 45.78 42.18
CA PRO A 2 3.34 44.36 42.47
C PRO A 2 3.87 44.14 43.90
N LEU A 3 3.21 43.27 44.65
CA LEU A 3 3.62 42.71 45.95
C LEU A 3 2.95 41.31 45.96
N TYR A 4 3.53 40.18 46.34
CA TYR A 4 4.70 39.85 47.14
C TYR A 4 4.92 38.34 46.97
N MET A 5 6.16 37.88 46.76
CA MET A 5 6.54 36.47 46.98
C MET A 5 6.89 36.28 48.46
N PRO A 6 6.74 35.05 49.00
CA PRO A 6 7.97 34.34 49.36
C PRO A 6 7.92 32.81 49.11
N ALA A 7 9.10 32.25 48.84
CA ALA A 7 9.46 30.84 49.04
C ALA A 7 10.39 30.75 50.28
N PRO A 8 11.00 29.60 50.66
CA PRO A 8 10.69 28.17 50.44
C PRO A 8 10.69 27.37 51.77
N LEU A 9 10.38 26.07 51.74
CA LEU A 9 10.76 25.14 52.82
C LEU A 9 11.34 23.85 52.26
N ARG A 10 12.59 23.59 52.65
CA ARG A 10 13.34 22.33 52.46
C ARG A 10 12.93 21.34 53.54
N SER A 11 12.90 20.05 53.21
CA SER A 11 13.20 18.99 54.17
C SER A 11 13.97 17.87 53.47
N LEU A 12 15.06 17.45 54.12
CA LEU A 12 16.02 16.43 53.75
C LEU A 12 15.75 15.13 54.52
N VAL A 13 16.47 14.07 54.10
CA VAL A 13 16.81 12.83 54.85
C VAL A 13 15.68 11.78 54.82
N SER A 14 15.88 10.50 54.46
CA SER A 14 16.96 9.60 54.88
C SER A 14 17.28 8.49 53.86
N ALA A 15 18.55 8.11 53.85
CA ALA A 15 19.10 6.96 53.14
C ALA A 15 19.13 5.69 54.03
N ARG A 16 19.43 4.56 53.36
CA ARG A 16 20.27 3.41 53.78
C ARG A 16 19.63 2.18 54.45
N LYS A 17 19.62 1.04 53.71
CA LYS A 17 20.45 -0.21 53.85
C LYS A 17 19.74 -1.39 53.13
N LEU A 18 20.35 -2.12 52.17
CA LEU A 18 21.18 -3.35 52.31
C LEU A 18 20.51 -4.37 53.25
N THR A 19 20.28 -5.67 52.99
CA THR A 19 20.95 -6.72 52.19
C THR A 19 20.12 -8.00 52.42
N ALA A 20 20.13 -8.97 51.51
CA ALA A 20 20.45 -10.40 51.80
C ALA A 20 19.90 -11.38 50.76
N LEU A 21 20.79 -12.30 50.42
CA LEU A 21 20.72 -13.44 49.53
C LEU A 21 20.11 -14.65 50.28
N ALA A 22 19.35 -15.50 49.60
CA ALA A 22 19.23 -16.92 49.98
C ALA A 22 18.85 -17.77 48.77
N ALA A 23 19.75 -18.68 48.40
CA ALA A 23 19.52 -19.78 47.48
C ALA A 23 19.10 -21.02 48.27
N ILE A 24 18.11 -21.77 47.78
CA ILE A 24 17.89 -23.17 48.19
C ILE A 24 17.54 -23.97 46.94
N THR A 25 18.45 -24.86 46.56
CA THR A 25 18.25 -26.03 45.71
C THR A 25 17.67 -27.17 46.54
N LEU A 26 16.71 -27.91 45.98
CA LEU A 26 16.53 -29.32 46.34
C LEU A 26 16.02 -30.14 45.16
N LEU A 27 16.72 -31.25 44.92
CA LEU A 27 16.43 -32.31 43.97
C LEU A 27 15.11 -33.02 44.29
N GLY A 28 14.38 -33.40 43.24
CA GLY A 28 13.35 -34.44 43.26
C GLY A 28 13.54 -35.37 42.06
N ILE A 29 13.94 -36.61 42.34
CA ILE A 29 14.09 -37.70 41.37
C ILE A 29 12.76 -38.45 41.28
N SER A 30 12.22 -38.64 40.07
CA SER A 30 11.35 -39.77 39.75
C SER A 30 11.42 -40.13 38.26
N THR A 31 11.51 -41.42 38.00
CA THR A 31 11.85 -42.18 36.78
C THR A 31 10.78 -42.17 35.66
N PRO A 32 11.05 -42.75 34.46
CA PRO A 32 10.44 -42.35 33.21
C PRO A 32 9.23 -43.22 32.82
N PHE A 33 8.28 -42.63 32.09
CA PHE A 33 7.40 -43.37 31.19
C PHE A 33 7.65 -42.90 29.76
N ALA A 34 8.12 -43.84 28.95
CA ALA A 34 8.24 -43.70 27.52
C ALA A 34 6.84 -43.53 26.90
N ASN A 35 6.69 -42.57 25.98
CA ASN A 35 5.81 -42.79 24.86
C ASN A 35 6.45 -42.22 23.59
N ALA A 36 6.83 -43.13 22.71
CA ALA A 36 7.40 -42.86 21.41
C ALA A 36 6.27 -42.44 20.45
N GLY A 37 6.02 -41.14 20.37
CA GLY A 37 5.27 -40.54 19.27
C GLY A 37 6.25 -40.10 18.18
N LYS A 38 6.37 -40.87 17.10
CA LYS A 38 7.00 -40.42 15.84
C LYS A 38 6.24 -39.21 15.30
N ALA A 39 6.66 -38.00 15.68
CA ALA A 39 6.34 -36.79 14.95
C ALA A 39 7.50 -36.51 13.99
N ALA A 40 7.29 -36.85 12.72
CA ALA A 40 8.20 -36.50 11.64
C ALA A 40 8.42 -34.98 11.66
N SER A 41 9.62 -34.56 12.07
CA SER A 41 10.12 -33.21 11.88
C SER A 41 10.13 -32.93 10.38
N HIS A 42 9.05 -32.34 9.87
CA HIS A 42 9.07 -31.61 8.61
C HIS A 42 10.00 -30.42 8.84
N ARG A 43 11.29 -30.63 8.54
CA ARG A 43 12.26 -29.55 8.40
C ARG A 43 11.78 -28.69 7.25
N HIS A 44 11.07 -27.61 7.57
CA HIS A 44 10.73 -26.57 6.61
C HIS A 44 12.03 -26.13 5.92
N PRO A 45 12.13 -26.21 4.58
CA PRO A 45 13.27 -25.64 3.88
C PRO A 45 13.27 -24.15 4.20
N ARG A 46 14.41 -23.65 4.69
CA ARG A 46 14.67 -22.25 4.98
C ARG A 46 14.19 -21.40 3.79
N LEU A 47 13.07 -20.70 3.96
CA LEU A 47 12.66 -19.65 3.04
C LEU A 47 13.77 -18.62 3.04
N HIS A 48 14.61 -18.65 2.01
CA HIS A 48 15.45 -17.50 1.67
C HIS A 48 14.48 -16.42 1.18
N ALA A 49 13.98 -15.61 2.10
CA ALA A 49 13.44 -14.32 1.74
C ALA A 49 14.62 -13.51 1.20
N LEU A 50 14.79 -13.50 -0.12
CA LEU A 50 15.59 -12.47 -0.79
C LEU A 50 14.89 -11.15 -0.47
N ALA A 51 15.37 -10.46 0.56
CA ALA A 51 15.00 -9.07 0.82
C ALA A 51 15.52 -8.28 -0.39
N HIS A 52 14.62 -7.88 -1.27
CA HIS A 52 14.97 -6.95 -2.34
C HIS A 52 15.39 -5.63 -1.68
N ALA A 53 16.61 -5.18 -1.94
CA ALA A 53 17.06 -3.88 -1.50
C ALA A 53 16.34 -2.81 -2.34
N PHE A 54 15.34 -2.15 -1.75
CA PHE A 54 14.71 -0.97 -2.34
C PHE A 54 15.50 0.29 -2.00
N ALA A 55 15.44 1.30 -2.88
CA ALA A 55 15.94 2.61 -2.54
C ALA A 55 15.18 3.18 -1.32
N ASN A 56 15.88 3.89 -0.43
CA ASN A 56 15.29 4.52 0.74
C ASN A 56 14.60 5.84 0.36
N VAL A 57 13.48 5.72 -0.36
CA VAL A 57 12.62 6.83 -0.77
C VAL A 57 11.32 6.76 0.01
N ALA A 58 10.93 7.85 0.66
CA ALA A 58 9.64 7.97 1.36
C ALA A 58 8.59 8.59 0.43
N LEU A 59 7.30 8.40 0.77
CA LEU A 59 6.23 9.18 0.13
C LEU A 59 6.45 10.67 0.42
N PRO A 60 6.20 11.57 -0.56
CA PRO A 60 6.09 12.97 -0.25
C PRO A 60 4.89 13.24 0.67
N GLY A 61 4.90 14.38 1.37
CA GLY A 61 3.71 14.83 2.12
C GLY A 61 2.50 14.99 1.18
N VAL A 62 1.27 15.04 1.71
CA VAL A 62 0.10 15.34 0.87
C VAL A 62 0.28 16.72 0.24
N GLY A 63 0.22 16.78 -1.09
CA GLY A 63 0.35 18.04 -1.80
C GLY A 63 -0.88 18.93 -1.59
N LEU A 64 -0.69 20.23 -1.80
CA LEU A 64 -1.72 21.25 -1.81
C LEU A 64 -2.28 21.37 -3.24
N LEU A 65 -3.58 21.62 -3.32
CA LEU A 65 -4.16 22.19 -4.54
C LEU A 65 -4.05 23.71 -4.42
N PRO A 66 -3.60 24.42 -5.48
CA PRO A 66 -3.55 25.87 -5.45
C PRO A 66 -4.96 26.45 -5.43
N ASP A 67 -5.11 27.63 -4.82
CA ASP A 67 -6.40 28.35 -4.80
C ASP A 67 -6.71 28.98 -6.18
N GLU A 68 -5.67 29.36 -6.94
CA GLU A 68 -5.74 29.91 -8.30
C GLU A 68 -4.74 29.20 -9.22
N GLU A 69 -5.03 29.06 -10.52
CA GLU A 69 -4.15 28.34 -11.47
C GLU A 69 -2.74 28.95 -11.59
N ASP A 70 -2.61 30.27 -11.46
CA ASP A 70 -1.33 31.00 -11.54
C ASP A 70 -0.43 30.77 -10.31
N ASP A 71 -0.92 30.14 -9.24
CA ASP A 71 -0.16 29.85 -8.02
C ASP A 71 0.66 28.56 -8.10
N VAL A 72 0.65 27.87 -9.25
CA VAL A 72 1.49 26.68 -9.47
C VAL A 72 2.98 27.09 -9.52
N PRO A 73 3.85 26.53 -8.65
CA PRO A 73 5.27 26.86 -8.65
C PRO A 73 5.96 26.48 -9.98
N THR A 74 6.90 27.32 -10.42
CA THR A 74 7.71 27.04 -11.63
C THR A 74 9.04 26.35 -11.33
N ASP A 75 9.49 26.38 -10.07
CA ASP A 75 10.70 25.75 -9.56
C ASP A 75 10.41 24.72 -8.45
N GLY A 76 11.41 23.88 -8.15
CA GLY A 76 11.29 22.80 -7.17
C GLY A 76 11.34 21.38 -7.78
N GLN A 77 11.21 20.38 -6.92
CA GLN A 77 11.22 18.97 -7.32
C GLN A 77 10.00 18.66 -8.18
N LYS A 78 10.21 18.18 -9.39
CA LYS A 78 9.15 17.73 -10.29
C LYS A 78 8.84 16.25 -10.05
N TYR A 79 7.56 15.92 -9.99
CA TYR A 79 7.08 14.55 -9.93
C TYR A 79 6.38 14.23 -11.25
N GLU A 80 6.93 13.27 -11.98
CA GLU A 80 6.54 12.94 -13.36
C GLU A 80 6.05 11.49 -13.44
N LEU A 81 5.00 11.25 -14.22
CA LEU A 81 4.49 9.91 -14.51
C LEU A 81 4.38 9.69 -16.01
N LYS A 82 4.88 8.53 -16.45
CA LYS A 82 4.74 8.00 -17.80
C LYS A 82 3.76 6.83 -17.76
N LEU A 83 2.54 7.04 -18.25
CA LEU A 83 1.48 6.05 -18.22
C LEU A 83 1.16 5.58 -19.64
N ALA A 84 0.84 4.30 -19.78
CA ALA A 84 0.47 3.69 -21.05
C ALA A 84 -0.77 2.80 -20.91
N HIS A 85 -1.66 2.84 -21.89
CA HIS A 85 -2.68 1.83 -22.08
C HIS A 85 -2.14 0.77 -23.05
N PRO A 86 -1.75 -0.42 -22.56
CA PRO A 86 -1.00 -1.39 -23.37
C PRO A 86 -1.80 -1.96 -24.55
N TYR A 87 -3.13 -1.86 -24.52
CA TYR A 87 -4.01 -2.39 -25.57
C TYR A 87 -4.33 -1.36 -26.66
N THR A 88 -4.47 -0.09 -26.30
CA THR A 88 -4.76 1.00 -27.25
C THR A 88 -3.48 1.64 -27.80
N GLY A 89 -2.36 1.50 -27.07
CA GLY A 89 -1.11 2.17 -27.38
C GLY A 89 -1.07 3.65 -26.96
N GLU A 90 -2.15 4.15 -26.35
CA GLU A 90 -2.20 5.50 -25.82
C GLU A 90 -1.19 5.67 -24.68
N MET A 91 -0.47 6.78 -24.68
CA MET A 91 0.50 7.11 -23.64
C MET A 91 0.41 8.59 -23.28
N ILE A 92 0.65 8.87 -21.99
CA ILE A 92 0.80 10.23 -21.49
C ILE A 92 2.09 10.34 -20.67
N ASN A 93 2.70 11.52 -20.71
CA ASN A 93 3.82 11.89 -19.86
C ASN A 93 3.52 13.23 -19.20
N VAL A 94 3.37 13.21 -17.88
CA VAL A 94 2.79 14.34 -17.15
C VAL A 94 3.59 14.61 -15.88
N VAL A 95 4.04 15.85 -15.71
CA VAL A 95 4.48 16.38 -14.42
C VAL A 95 3.22 16.80 -13.66
N TYR A 96 2.87 16.08 -12.60
CA TYR A 96 1.60 16.27 -11.89
C TYR A 96 1.74 17.04 -10.58
N ARG A 97 2.97 17.21 -10.10
CA ARG A 97 3.29 17.92 -8.86
C ARG A 97 4.65 18.60 -8.96
N ILE A 98 4.75 19.79 -8.38
CA ILE A 98 6.01 20.54 -8.22
C ILE A 98 6.14 20.92 -6.74
N GLY A 99 7.22 20.48 -6.11
CA GLY A 99 7.40 20.64 -4.67
C GLY A 99 6.24 20.02 -3.90
N ASP A 100 5.48 20.85 -3.20
CA ASP A 100 4.31 20.45 -2.42
C ASP A 100 2.97 20.82 -3.07
N THR A 101 2.96 21.22 -4.34
CA THR A 101 1.74 21.66 -5.04
C THR A 101 1.41 20.71 -6.19
N TYR A 102 0.19 20.17 -6.21
CA TYR A 102 -0.34 19.45 -7.37
C TYR A 102 -0.74 20.44 -8.47
N ILE A 103 -0.59 20.04 -9.72
CA ILE A 103 -0.90 20.87 -10.89
C ILE A 103 -2.31 20.49 -11.39
N PRO A 104 -3.33 21.36 -11.28
CA PRO A 104 -4.72 21.03 -11.62
C PRO A 104 -4.90 20.47 -13.03
N GLU A 105 -4.29 21.11 -14.03
CA GLU A 105 -4.42 20.72 -15.44
C GLU A 105 -3.77 19.37 -15.73
N ALA A 106 -2.72 19.03 -14.96
CA ALA A 106 -2.07 17.73 -15.03
C ALA A 106 -2.93 16.65 -14.38
N LEU A 107 -3.60 16.96 -13.27
CA LEU A 107 -4.56 16.06 -12.64
C LEU A 107 -5.74 15.80 -13.57
N ASP A 108 -6.23 16.79 -14.29
CA ASP A 108 -7.31 16.60 -15.27
C ASP A 108 -6.90 15.68 -16.41
N GLN A 109 -5.69 15.85 -16.96
CA GLN A 109 -5.14 14.92 -17.95
C GLN A 109 -5.09 13.49 -17.42
N LEU A 110 -4.64 13.31 -16.16
CA LEU A 110 -4.61 12.00 -15.50
C LEU A 110 -6.03 11.45 -15.28
N ASN A 111 -6.99 12.27 -14.87
CA ASN A 111 -8.38 11.87 -14.64
C ASN A 111 -9.04 11.38 -15.93
N HIS A 112 -8.78 12.06 -17.05
CA HIS A 112 -9.26 11.65 -18.37
C HIS A 112 -8.60 10.34 -18.82
N PHE A 113 -7.28 10.22 -18.68
CA PHE A 113 -6.55 9.00 -19.05
C PHE A 113 -6.98 7.80 -18.21
N LEU A 114 -7.31 8.02 -16.93
CA LEU A 114 -7.68 6.97 -15.98
C LEU A 114 -9.20 6.79 -15.83
N CYS A 115 -9.99 7.32 -16.77
CA CYS A 115 -11.45 7.19 -16.75
C CYS A 115 -11.92 5.73 -16.85
N ASP A 116 -13.21 5.50 -16.61
CA ASP A 116 -13.77 4.17 -16.79
C ASP A 116 -13.82 3.82 -18.28
N SER A 117 -12.99 2.87 -18.70
CA SER A 117 -12.87 2.45 -20.11
C SER A 117 -14.14 1.85 -20.72
N HIS A 118 -15.18 1.57 -19.93
CA HIS A 118 -16.42 0.95 -20.42
C HIS A 118 -17.46 1.99 -20.84
N ASN A 119 -17.50 3.14 -20.15
CA ASN A 119 -18.50 4.19 -20.37
C ASN A 119 -17.90 5.60 -20.44
N GLN A 120 -16.57 5.71 -20.43
CA GLN A 120 -15.80 6.96 -20.50
C GLN A 120 -16.13 7.95 -19.38
N GLN A 121 -16.70 7.48 -18.27
CA GLN A 121 -16.99 8.36 -17.15
C GLN A 121 -15.69 8.78 -16.47
N VAL A 122 -15.47 10.10 -16.40
CA VAL A 122 -14.34 10.72 -15.74
C VAL A 122 -14.72 11.06 -14.30
N THR A 123 -13.79 10.90 -13.36
CA THR A 123 -13.95 11.30 -11.97
C THR A 123 -12.59 11.70 -11.41
N PRO A 124 -12.50 12.76 -10.58
CA PRO A 124 -11.24 13.14 -9.95
C PRO A 124 -10.65 12.00 -9.13
N ILE A 125 -9.46 11.56 -9.51
CA ILE A 125 -8.69 10.57 -8.78
C ILE A 125 -7.95 11.26 -7.65
N ASP A 126 -7.91 10.60 -6.48
CA ASP A 126 -7.16 11.06 -5.33
C ASP A 126 -5.66 11.22 -5.71
N PRO A 127 -5.10 12.44 -5.69
CA PRO A 127 -3.74 12.69 -6.19
C PRO A 127 -2.66 11.92 -5.45
N ARG A 128 -2.93 11.47 -4.22
CA ARG A 128 -2.00 10.62 -3.45
C ARG A 128 -1.76 9.28 -4.14
N THR A 129 -2.68 8.80 -4.98
CA THR A 129 -2.44 7.60 -5.79
C THR A 129 -1.26 7.80 -6.75
N PHE A 130 -1.08 9.01 -7.29
CA PHE A 130 0.03 9.34 -8.19
C PHE A 130 1.35 9.40 -7.43
N ASP A 131 1.34 9.92 -6.21
CA ASP A 131 2.50 9.90 -5.30
C ASP A 131 2.94 8.47 -4.96
N VAL A 132 1.98 7.55 -4.76
CA VAL A 132 2.27 6.12 -4.59
C VAL A 132 2.96 5.56 -5.83
N LEU A 133 2.44 5.81 -7.03
CA LEU A 133 3.04 5.32 -8.27
C LEU A 133 4.47 5.85 -8.48
N HIS A 134 4.67 7.16 -8.33
CA HIS A 134 5.97 7.80 -8.47
C HIS A 134 6.99 7.23 -7.46
N THR A 135 6.58 7.10 -6.20
CA THR A 135 7.44 6.57 -5.13
C THR A 135 7.76 5.09 -5.33
N MET A 136 6.82 4.29 -5.85
CA MET A 136 7.08 2.91 -6.24
C MET A 136 8.18 2.82 -7.30
N LEU A 137 8.10 3.62 -8.36
CA LEU A 137 9.12 3.69 -9.40
C LEU A 137 10.50 4.07 -8.84
N ALA A 138 10.55 5.07 -7.96
CA ALA A 138 11.78 5.50 -7.30
C ALA A 138 12.37 4.37 -6.41
N LYS A 139 11.55 3.68 -5.62
CA LYS A 139 11.98 2.52 -4.80
C LYS A 139 12.55 1.38 -5.65
N LEU A 140 11.99 1.18 -6.84
CA LEU A 140 12.42 0.18 -7.82
C LEU A 140 13.66 0.63 -8.62
N ASN A 141 14.22 1.80 -8.35
CA ASN A 141 15.30 2.43 -9.11
C ASN A 141 14.96 2.54 -10.61
N LYS A 142 13.71 2.92 -10.90
CA LYS A 142 13.15 3.12 -12.24
C LYS A 142 12.36 4.44 -12.30
N PRO A 143 12.96 5.59 -11.96
CA PRO A 143 12.25 6.87 -11.94
C PRO A 143 11.62 7.22 -13.30
N ASP A 144 12.22 6.78 -14.40
CA ASP A 144 11.71 6.97 -15.76
C ASP A 144 10.85 5.82 -16.30
N GLY A 145 10.42 4.90 -15.44
CA GLY A 145 9.67 3.71 -15.82
C GLY A 145 8.29 4.05 -16.39
N VAL A 146 7.89 3.34 -17.45
CA VAL A 146 6.52 3.40 -17.97
C VAL A 146 5.62 2.44 -17.19
N ILE A 147 4.50 2.95 -16.73
CA ILE A 147 3.46 2.20 -16.02
C ILE A 147 2.36 1.82 -17.00
N ASP A 148 2.13 0.51 -17.17
CA ASP A 148 1.00 0.03 -17.95
C ASP A 148 -0.26 0.03 -17.08
N ILE A 149 -1.24 0.85 -17.45
CA ILE A 149 -2.51 0.98 -16.77
C ILE A 149 -3.48 -0.07 -17.30
N LEU A 150 -3.93 -0.93 -16.39
CA LEU A 150 -4.98 -1.92 -16.67
C LEU A 150 -6.36 -1.39 -16.31
N SER A 151 -6.49 -0.66 -15.20
CA SER A 151 -7.69 0.11 -14.89
C SER A 151 -7.42 1.21 -13.85
N GLY A 152 -8.12 2.34 -14.01
CA GLY A 152 -8.15 3.47 -13.08
C GLY A 152 -9.50 3.56 -12.36
N TYR A 153 -10.21 4.67 -12.52
CA TYR A 153 -11.57 4.83 -12.03
C TYR A 153 -12.52 3.78 -12.64
N ARG A 154 -13.51 3.36 -11.86
CA ARG A 154 -14.57 2.46 -12.30
C ARG A 154 -15.91 2.98 -11.82
N SER A 155 -16.82 3.25 -12.74
CA SER A 155 -18.19 3.60 -12.41
C SER A 155 -18.88 2.47 -11.63
N LYS A 156 -19.90 2.83 -10.85
CA LYS A 156 -20.71 1.86 -10.10
C LYS A 156 -21.35 0.83 -11.04
N GLU A 157 -21.83 1.28 -12.20
CA GLU A 157 -22.42 0.44 -13.24
C GLU A 157 -21.44 -0.65 -13.71
N THR A 158 -20.25 -0.25 -14.15
CA THR A 158 -19.20 -1.19 -14.57
C THR A 158 -18.82 -2.14 -13.46
N ASN A 159 -18.68 -1.64 -12.22
CA ASN A 159 -18.34 -2.48 -11.08
C ASN A 159 -19.41 -3.56 -10.81
N ASP A 160 -20.69 -3.20 -10.87
CA ASP A 160 -21.78 -4.13 -10.68
C ASP A 160 -21.86 -5.16 -11.82
N ALA A 161 -21.61 -4.76 -13.07
CA ALA A 161 -21.50 -5.68 -14.20
C ALA A 161 -20.34 -6.69 -14.02
N LEU A 162 -19.16 -6.23 -13.60
CA LEU A 162 -17.99 -7.09 -13.31
C LEU A 162 -18.23 -8.03 -12.12
N ARG A 163 -19.04 -7.61 -11.13
CA ARG A 163 -19.47 -8.48 -10.03
C ARG A 163 -20.44 -9.56 -10.52
N ALA A 164 -21.39 -9.18 -11.37
CA ALA A 164 -22.41 -10.09 -11.89
C ALA A 164 -21.81 -11.19 -12.79
N SER A 165 -20.80 -10.84 -13.59
CA SER A 165 -20.13 -11.76 -14.52
C SER A 165 -19.50 -12.97 -13.81
N GLY A 166 -19.10 -12.82 -12.55
CA GLY A 166 -18.43 -13.86 -11.76
C GLY A 166 -17.02 -14.21 -12.24
N THR A 167 -16.49 -13.48 -13.23
CA THR A 167 -15.13 -13.67 -13.77
C THR A 167 -14.09 -12.80 -13.06
N THR A 168 -14.55 -11.79 -12.31
CA THR A 168 -13.68 -10.89 -11.54
C THR A 168 -13.89 -11.06 -10.03
N ASN A 169 -12.96 -10.53 -9.25
CA ASN A 169 -13.07 -10.43 -7.80
C ASN A 169 -13.54 -9.04 -7.34
N ALA A 170 -14.19 -8.27 -8.22
CA ALA A 170 -14.69 -6.94 -7.90
C ALA A 170 -15.45 -6.95 -6.56
N ALA A 171 -15.13 -5.97 -5.72
CA ALA A 171 -15.76 -5.74 -4.43
C ALA A 171 -16.95 -4.80 -4.61
N GLU A 172 -17.95 -4.91 -3.74
CA GLU A 172 -19.08 -3.99 -3.71
C GLU A 172 -18.65 -2.56 -3.41
N HIS A 173 -17.80 -2.39 -2.39
CA HIS A 173 -17.16 -1.13 -2.04
C HIS A 173 -15.71 -1.12 -2.51
N SER A 174 -15.52 -1.00 -3.83
CA SER A 174 -14.21 -1.00 -4.47
C SER A 174 -13.56 0.37 -4.38
N GLN A 175 -12.25 0.43 -4.08
CA GLN A 175 -11.49 1.68 -4.11
C GLN A 175 -11.39 2.29 -5.53
N HIS A 176 -11.65 1.50 -6.59
CA HIS A 176 -11.81 2.05 -7.95
C HIS A 176 -13.07 2.91 -8.11
N ILE A 177 -14.15 2.59 -7.39
CA ILE A 177 -15.38 3.42 -7.40
C ILE A 177 -15.14 4.72 -6.64
N GLU A 178 -14.34 4.66 -5.59
CA GLU A 178 -13.94 5.82 -4.79
C GLU A 178 -12.84 6.67 -5.45
N ALA A 179 -12.46 6.38 -6.70
CA ALA A 179 -11.39 7.03 -7.44
C ALA A 179 -10.04 7.08 -6.68
N LYS A 180 -9.73 6.00 -5.96
CA LYS A 180 -8.56 5.88 -5.07
C LYS A 180 -7.65 4.72 -5.41
N ALA A 181 -7.83 4.06 -6.55
CA ALA A 181 -7.13 2.84 -6.88
C ALA A 181 -6.74 2.73 -8.35
N ILE A 182 -5.63 2.02 -8.59
CA ILE A 182 -5.08 1.74 -9.90
C ILE A 182 -4.64 0.27 -9.94
N ASP A 183 -5.02 -0.43 -11.01
CA ASP A 183 -4.46 -1.74 -11.37
C ASP A 183 -3.37 -1.53 -12.44
N LEU A 184 -2.14 -1.94 -12.15
CA LEU A 184 -0.98 -1.61 -12.98
C LEU A 184 0.04 -2.73 -13.15
N ARG A 185 0.89 -2.55 -14.18
CA ARG A 185 2.18 -3.21 -14.36
C ARG A 185 3.27 -2.16 -14.58
N VAL A 186 4.52 -2.58 -14.43
CA VAL A 186 5.68 -1.75 -14.81
C VAL A 186 6.55 -2.58 -15.73
N SER A 187 6.87 -2.03 -16.90
CA SER A 187 7.69 -2.71 -17.89
C SER A 187 9.05 -3.13 -17.31
N GLY A 188 9.38 -4.42 -17.47
CA GLY A 188 10.61 -5.00 -16.93
C GLY A 188 10.64 -5.20 -15.41
N VAL A 189 9.50 -5.09 -14.70
CA VAL A 189 9.38 -5.37 -13.27
C VAL A 189 8.39 -6.51 -13.04
N SER A 190 8.79 -7.54 -12.30
CA SER A 190 7.87 -8.62 -11.94
C SER A 190 6.77 -8.10 -11.02
N ALA A 191 5.53 -8.61 -11.17
CA ALA A 191 4.42 -8.22 -10.30
C ALA A 191 4.70 -8.52 -8.81
N LYS A 192 5.56 -9.50 -8.51
CA LYS A 192 6.01 -9.79 -7.14
C LYS A 192 6.85 -8.63 -6.57
N LEU A 193 7.83 -8.18 -7.34
CA LEU A 193 8.70 -7.07 -6.94
C LEU A 193 7.92 -5.75 -6.84
N LEU A 194 7.01 -5.51 -7.78
CA LEU A 194 6.11 -4.35 -7.77
C LEU A 194 5.22 -4.33 -6.52
N ARG A 195 4.67 -5.49 -6.14
CA ARG A 195 3.90 -5.64 -4.89
C ARG A 195 4.75 -5.33 -3.67
N ASP A 196 5.97 -5.87 -3.60
CA ASP A 196 6.85 -5.68 -2.45
C ASP A 196 7.24 -4.19 -2.29
N ALA A 197 7.44 -3.48 -3.41
CA ALA A 197 7.64 -2.03 -3.41
C ALA A 197 6.40 -1.28 -2.88
N ALA A 198 5.21 -1.62 -3.39
CA ALA A 198 3.95 -1.01 -2.92
C ALA A 198 3.69 -1.25 -1.43
N LEU A 199 3.89 -2.49 -0.95
CA LEU A 199 3.70 -2.84 0.47
C LEU A 199 4.64 -2.05 1.38
N SER A 200 5.88 -1.78 0.93
CA SER A 200 6.85 -1.03 1.71
C SER A 200 6.49 0.45 1.93
N LEU A 201 5.49 0.96 1.21
CA LEU A 201 5.00 2.33 1.36
C LEU A 201 3.94 2.46 2.46
N GLU A 202 3.26 1.37 2.81
CA GLU A 202 2.13 1.36 3.75
C GLU A 202 1.04 2.40 3.44
N ALA A 203 0.94 2.84 2.17
CA ALA A 203 0.12 3.95 1.71
C ALA A 203 -1.39 3.64 1.63
N GLY A 204 -1.74 2.36 1.66
CA GLY A 204 -3.10 1.87 1.56
C GLY A 204 -3.15 0.39 1.15
N GLY A 205 -4.17 0.00 0.39
CA GLY A 205 -4.38 -1.39 0.01
C GLY A 205 -3.46 -1.86 -1.12
N VAL A 206 -2.96 -3.10 -1.01
CA VAL A 206 -2.17 -3.76 -2.07
C VAL A 206 -2.73 -5.14 -2.41
N GLY A 207 -3.17 -5.29 -3.66
CA GLY A 207 -3.64 -6.56 -4.20
C GLY A 207 -2.63 -7.19 -5.16
N TYR A 208 -2.29 -8.45 -4.95
CA TYR A 208 -1.35 -9.18 -5.81
C TYR A 208 -2.06 -10.23 -6.68
N TYR A 209 -1.87 -10.14 -8.01
CA TYR A 209 -2.48 -11.03 -8.98
C TYR A 209 -1.39 -11.85 -9.72
N PRO A 210 -0.88 -12.93 -9.12
CA PRO A 210 0.24 -13.70 -9.67
C PRO A 210 -0.04 -14.36 -11.02
N ARG A 211 -1.30 -14.69 -11.35
CA ARG A 211 -1.62 -15.28 -12.66
C ARG A 211 -1.66 -14.23 -13.76
N SER A 212 -2.37 -13.14 -13.50
CA SER A 212 -2.51 -12.04 -14.45
C SER A 212 -1.34 -11.08 -14.43
N GLN A 213 -0.33 -11.31 -13.57
CA GLN A 213 0.91 -10.54 -13.44
C GLN A 213 0.65 -9.03 -13.34
N PHE A 214 -0.20 -8.61 -12.40
CA PHE A 214 -0.41 -7.20 -12.09
C PHE A 214 -0.57 -6.97 -10.58
N VAL A 215 -0.49 -5.70 -10.18
CA VAL A 215 -0.69 -5.24 -8.80
C VAL A 215 -1.79 -4.20 -8.78
N HIS A 216 -2.66 -4.32 -7.78
CA HIS A 216 -3.60 -3.29 -7.39
C HIS A 216 -2.97 -2.45 -6.28
N VAL A 217 -3.04 -1.14 -6.38
CA VAL A 217 -2.67 -0.21 -5.30
C VAL A 217 -3.79 0.79 -5.08
N ASP A 218 -3.99 1.18 -3.83
CA ASP A 218 -4.94 2.22 -3.46
C ASP A 218 -4.48 3.04 -2.25
N VAL A 219 -5.13 4.18 -2.01
CA VAL A 219 -4.88 5.08 -0.87
C VAL A 219 -6.00 5.04 0.19
N GLY A 220 -6.71 3.90 0.26
CA GLY A 220 -7.67 3.59 1.32
C GLY A 220 -7.00 2.98 2.56
N PRO A 221 -7.74 2.26 3.41
CA PRO A 221 -7.16 1.57 4.57
C PRO A 221 -6.12 0.53 4.18
N THR A 222 -5.00 0.49 4.91
CA THR A 222 -3.90 -0.46 4.72
C THR A 222 -4.39 -1.89 4.84
N ARG A 223 -4.23 -2.66 3.76
CA ARG A 223 -4.64 -4.06 3.68
C ARG A 223 -3.86 -4.74 2.56
N GLN A 224 -3.74 -6.07 2.63
CA GLN A 224 -3.08 -6.83 1.58
C GLN A 224 -3.86 -8.09 1.23
N TRP A 225 -3.90 -8.44 -0.05
CA TRP A 225 -4.51 -9.69 -0.50
C TRP A 225 -3.75 -10.27 -1.69
N THR A 226 -3.85 -11.59 -1.87
CA THR A 226 -3.32 -12.28 -3.05
C THR A 226 -4.44 -13.06 -3.73
N TYR A 227 -4.70 -12.76 -4.99
CA TYR A 227 -5.72 -13.46 -5.76
C TYR A 227 -5.19 -14.82 -6.25
N THR A 228 -5.75 -15.90 -5.69
CA THR A 228 -5.40 -17.29 -6.01
C THR A 228 -6.63 -18.06 -6.54
N ALA A 229 -6.45 -19.17 -7.27
CA ALA A 229 -7.61 -19.97 -7.75
C ALA A 229 -8.51 -20.48 -6.62
N SER A 230 -7.96 -20.72 -5.43
CA SER A 230 -8.74 -21.16 -4.27
C SER A 230 -9.72 -20.08 -3.81
N HIS A 231 -9.37 -18.80 -3.94
CA HIS A 231 -10.29 -17.69 -3.68
C HIS A 231 -11.45 -17.65 -4.68
N ALA A 232 -11.18 -17.90 -5.97
CA ALA A 232 -12.21 -17.99 -7.00
C ALA A 232 -13.23 -19.11 -6.70
N ARG A 233 -12.75 -20.33 -6.36
CA ARG A 233 -13.63 -21.47 -6.01
C ARG A 233 -14.46 -21.24 -4.76
N ARG A 234 -13.89 -20.65 -3.70
CA ARG A 234 -14.61 -20.37 -2.44
C ARG A 234 -15.76 -19.37 -2.61
N ARG A 235 -15.58 -18.31 -3.43
CA ARG A 235 -16.67 -17.35 -3.71
C ARG A 235 -17.76 -17.98 -4.58
N HIS A 236 -17.40 -18.76 -5.60
CA HIS A 236 -18.38 -19.47 -6.41
C HIS A 236 -19.29 -20.38 -5.56
N SER A 237 -18.69 -21.16 -4.66
CA SER A 237 -19.45 -22.02 -3.73
C SER A 237 -20.35 -21.27 -2.75
N ARG A 238 -20.00 -20.03 -2.35
CA ARG A 238 -20.86 -19.20 -1.49
C ARG A 238 -22.03 -18.58 -2.27
N ARG A 239 -21.84 -18.25 -3.55
CA ARG A 239 -22.90 -17.70 -4.40
C ARG A 239 -23.95 -18.77 -4.70
N THR A 240 -23.52 -19.99 -5.08
CA THR A 240 -24.45 -21.10 -5.34
C THR A 240 -25.26 -21.54 -4.12
N LYS A 241 -24.77 -21.28 -2.90
CA LYS A 241 -25.52 -21.56 -1.65
C LYS A 241 -26.50 -20.45 -1.23
N ARG A 242 -26.45 -19.28 -1.89
CA ARG A 242 -27.32 -18.12 -1.62
C ARG A 242 -28.31 -17.84 -2.75
N SER A 243 -28.28 -18.66 -3.81
CA SER A 243 -29.18 -18.57 -4.96
C SER A 243 -30.36 -19.52 -4.77
#